data_AF-A0A9X9A0S2-F1
#
_entry.id   AF-A0A9X9A0S2-F1
#
_cell.length_a   1.000
_cell.length_b   1.000
_cell.length_c   1.000
_cell.angle_alpha   90.00
_cell.angle_beta   90.00
_cell.angle_gamma   90.00
#
_symmetry.space_group_name_H-M   'P 1'
#
loop_
_entity.id
_entity.type
_entity.pdbx_description
1 polymer ?
#
loop_
_entity_poly.entity_id
_entity_poly.type
_entity_poly.pdbx_seq_one_letter_code
_entity_poly.pdbx_strand_id
1 'polypeptide(L)' 'GVLPGFVHLYAGEEAVAVGVCAHLTDSDSITSTHRGHGHCIAKGCDLNGMMAELFGKATGLCKGKGGSM' A
#
# COMPACT_ATOMS: atom_id res chain seq x y z
N GLY A 1 -2.22 -8.87 -18.25
CA GLY A 1 -1.04 -9.35 -17.48
C GLY A 1 -1.53 -10.20 -16.32
N VAL A 2 -0.63 -10.59 -15.40
CA VAL A 2 -0.98 -11.41 -14.22
C VAL A 2 -1.65 -10.56 -13.11
N LEU A 3 -1.32 -9.27 -13.05
CA LEU A 3 -1.98 -8.29 -12.17
C LEU A 3 -3.25 -7.73 -12.85
N PRO A 4 -4.42 -7.80 -12.20
CA PRO A 4 -5.65 -7.19 -12.70
C PRO A 4 -5.70 -5.68 -12.40
N GLY A 5 -6.40 -4.92 -13.24
CA GLY A 5 -6.67 -3.50 -13.00
C GLY A 5 -5.47 -2.58 -13.19
N PHE A 6 -5.46 -1.46 -12.46
CA PHE A 6 -4.42 -0.43 -12.52
C PHE A 6 -3.42 -0.63 -11.39
N VAL A 7 -2.15 -0.29 -11.64
CA VAL A 7 -1.10 -0.27 -10.62
C VAL A 7 -0.30 1.02 -10.76
N HIS A 8 -0.26 1.84 -9.71
CA HIS A 8 0.49 3.09 -9.68
C HIS A 8 1.72 2.93 -8.80
N LEU A 9 2.87 2.70 -9.45
CA LEU A 9 4.13 2.44 -8.75
C LEU A 9 4.60 3.65 -7.96
N TYR A 10 5.08 3.42 -6.74
CA TYR A 10 5.64 4.47 -5.87
C TYR A 10 7.15 4.67 -6.09
N ALA A 11 7.75 3.98 -7.05
CA ALA A 11 9.19 4.02 -7.29
C ALA A 11 9.64 5.45 -7.67
N GLY A 12 10.65 5.98 -6.97
CA GLY A 12 11.14 7.35 -7.08
C GLY A 12 10.52 8.35 -6.09
N GLU A 13 9.49 7.96 -5.33
CA GLU A 13 8.82 8.80 -4.32
C GLU A 13 9.07 8.30 -2.88
N GLU A 14 9.93 7.30 -2.69
CA GLU A 14 10.11 6.56 -1.43
C GLU A 14 10.39 7.47 -0.22
N ALA A 15 11.17 8.52 -0.43
CA ALA A 15 11.55 9.48 0.60
C ALA A 15 10.34 10.20 1.23
N VAL A 16 9.25 10.38 0.49
CA VAL A 16 8.03 11.04 0.99
C VAL A 16 7.36 10.16 2.05
N ALA A 17 7.05 8.91 1.70
CA ALA A 17 6.41 7.97 2.61
C ALA A 17 7.28 7.68 3.85
N VAL A 18 8.56 7.34 3.63
CA VAL A 18 9.47 6.99 4.74
C VAL A 18 9.75 8.22 5.61
N GLY A 19 9.99 9.38 5.01
CA GLY A 19 10.31 10.61 5.75
C GLY A 19 9.17 11.06 6.66
N VAL A 20 7.93 11.05 6.16
CA VAL A 20 6.76 11.37 6.99
C VAL A 20 6.52 10.30 8.04
N CYS A 21 6.46 9.02 7.64
CA CYS A 21 6.11 7.93 8.58
C CYS A 21 7.15 7.73 9.69
N ALA A 22 8.42 8.08 9.48
CA ALA A 22 9.46 8.03 10.52
C ALA A 22 9.20 8.96 11.72
N HIS A 23 8.33 9.96 11.55
CA HIS A 23 7.95 10.91 12.60
C HIS A 23 6.54 10.66 13.15
N LEU A 24 5.85 9.61 12.68
CA LEU A 24 4.51 9.25 13.13
C LEU A 24 4.57 8.09 14.12
N THR A 25 3.55 8.04 14.98
CA THR A 25 3.31 6.94 15.92
C THR A 25 2.11 6.11 15.47
N ASP A 26 1.88 4.96 16.09
CA ASP A 26 0.72 4.10 15.78
C ASP A 26 -0.63 4.77 16.10
N SER A 27 -0.64 5.82 16.93
CA SER A 27 -1.84 6.64 17.15
C SER A 27 -2.14 7.61 16.01
N ASP A 28 -1.18 7.88 15.12
CA ASP A 28 -1.37 8.81 14.01
C ASP A 28 -1.93 8.12 12.77
N SER A 29 -2.92 8.77 12.16
CA SER A 29 -3.56 8.30 10.93
C SER A 29 -3.01 9.02 9.70
N ILE A 30 -2.88 8.28 8.59
CA ILE A 30 -2.56 8.83 7.27
C ILE A 30 -3.60 8.37 6.25
N THR A 31 -3.75 9.16 5.20
CA THR A 31 -4.51 8.79 4.00
C THR A 31 -3.65 9.05 2.78
N SER A 32 -3.91 8.31 1.71
CA SER A 32 -3.21 8.45 0.43
C SER A 32 -4.22 8.44 -0.71
N THR A 33 -3.75 8.86 -1.88
CA THR A 33 -4.50 8.71 -3.14
C THR A 33 -4.23 7.33 -3.76
N HIS A 34 -4.57 7.16 -5.05
CA HIS A 34 -4.36 5.94 -5.84
C HIS A 34 -2.90 5.45 -5.96
N ARG A 35 -1.92 6.23 -5.48
CA ARG A 35 -0.48 5.91 -5.45
C ARG A 35 0.01 5.71 -4.01
N GLY A 36 -0.69 4.87 -3.24
CA GLY A 36 -0.46 4.75 -1.79
C GLY A 36 0.52 3.67 -1.34
N HIS A 37 1.09 2.88 -2.26
CA HIS A 37 1.85 1.68 -1.87
C HIS A 37 3.04 1.98 -0.96
N GLY A 38 3.80 3.04 -1.23
CA GLY A 38 4.90 3.46 -0.35
C GLY A 38 4.42 3.85 1.04
N HIS A 39 3.30 4.56 1.15
CA HIS A 39 2.69 4.93 2.43
C HIS A 39 2.24 3.71 3.23
N CYS A 40 1.60 2.72 2.57
CA CYS A 40 1.21 1.47 3.22
C CYS A 40 2.43 0.75 3.81
N ILE A 41 3.50 0.59 3.02
CA ILE A 41 4.72 -0.08 3.45
C ILE A 41 5.39 0.67 4.60
N ALA A 42 5.58 1.99 4.46
CA ALA A 42 6.23 2.82 5.46
C ALA A 42 5.44 2.90 6.78
N LYS A 43 4.11 2.74 6.73
CA LYS A 43 3.24 2.68 7.92
C LYS A 43 3.06 1.26 8.50
N GLY A 44 3.82 0.28 8.02
CA GLY A 44 3.88 -1.06 8.62
C GLY A 44 2.79 -2.03 8.15
N CYS A 45 2.24 -1.84 6.96
CA CYS A 45 1.32 -2.79 6.33
C CYS A 45 1.95 -4.19 6.18
N ASP A 46 1.15 -5.25 6.37
CA ASP A 46 1.58 -6.62 6.04
C ASP A 46 1.82 -6.76 4.53
N LEU A 47 3.09 -6.96 4.16
CA LEU A 47 3.52 -7.07 2.77
C LEU A 47 2.88 -8.27 2.05
N ASN A 48 2.69 -9.40 2.74
CA ASN A 48 2.09 -10.59 2.12
C ASN A 48 0.61 -10.37 1.82
N GLY A 49 -0.13 -9.82 2.79
CA GLY A 49 -1.52 -9.40 2.62
C GLY A 49 -1.66 -8.32 1.54
N MET A 50 -0.75 -7.34 1.49
CA MET A 50 -0.75 -6.29 0.48
C MET A 50 -0.57 -6.88 -0.92
N MET A 51 0.43 -7.74 -1.12
CA MET A 51 0.63 -8.40 -2.40
C MET A 51 -0.55 -9.32 -2.75
N ALA A 52 -1.11 -10.05 -1.79
CA ALA A 52 -2.31 -10.85 -2.01
C ALA A 52 -3.50 -9.98 -2.48
N GLU A 53 -3.66 -8.78 -1.93
CA GLU A 53 -4.67 -7.81 -2.35
C GLU A 53 -4.45 -7.33 -3.79
N LEU A 54 -3.21 -6.97 -4.14
CA LEU A 54 -2.86 -6.56 -5.50
C LEU A 54 -3.20 -7.63 -6.54
N PHE A 55 -2.97 -8.90 -6.21
CA PHE A 55 -3.31 -10.04 -7.07
C PHE A 55 -4.78 -10.48 -6.97
N GLY A 56 -5.63 -9.77 -6.23
CA GLY A 56 -7.06 -10.07 -6.11
C GLY A 56 -7.36 -11.37 -5.35
N LYS A 57 -6.46 -11.82 -4.47
CA LYS A 57 -6.65 -13.04 -3.68
C LYS A 57 -7.54 -12.79 -2.46
N ALA A 58 -8.29 -13.82 -2.05
CA ALA A 58 -9.15 -13.76 -0.87
C ALA A 58 -8.38 -13.50 0.44
N THR A 59 -7.08 -13.80 0.47
CA THR A 59 -6.17 -13.52 1.60
C THR A 59 -5.60 -12.10 1.59
N GLY A 60 -6.04 -11.24 0.65
CA GLY A 60 -5.67 -9.84 0.65
C GLY A 60 -6.23 -9.08 1.86
N LEU A 61 -5.62 -7.95 2.20
CA LEU A 61 -6.02 -7.11 3.34
C LEU A 61 -7.49 -6.69 3.27
N CYS A 62 -8.02 -6.52 2.06
CA CYS A 62 -9.42 -6.20 1.77
C CYS A 62 -10.14 -7.36 1.05
N LYS A 63 -9.63 -8.59 1.21
CA LYS A 63 -10.17 -9.82 0.60
C LYS A 63 -10.19 -9.80 -0.93
N GLY A 64 -9.23 -9.10 -1.55
CA GLY A 64 -9.08 -8.99 -3.00
C GLY A 64 -10.13 -8.10 -3.65
N LYS A 65 -10.75 -7.18 -2.90
CA LYS A 65 -11.82 -6.29 -3.37
C LYS A 65 -11.36 -4.86 -3.64
N GLY A 66 -10.26 -4.41 -3.02
CA GLY A 66 -9.69 -3.08 -3.24
C GLY A 66 -8.68 -3.07 -4.39
N GLY A 67 -7.80 -4.08 -4.44
CA GLY A 67 -6.73 -4.11 -5.42
C GLY A 67 -5.65 -3.06 -5.13
N SER A 68 -5.23 -2.31 -6.16
CA SER A 68 -4.10 -1.36 -6.05
C SER A 68 -4.44 -0.01 -5.39
N MET A 69 -5.71 0.36 -5.28
CA MET A 69 -6.16 1.66 -4.78
C MET A 69 -6.99 1.46 -3.52
#